data_AF-Q6H8L1-F1
#
_entry.id   AF-Q6H8L1-F1
#
_cell.length_a   1.000
_cell.length_b   1.000
_cell.length_c   1.000
_cell.angle_alpha   90.00
_cell.angle_beta   90.00
_cell.angle_gamma   90.00
#
_symmetry.space_group_name_H-M   'P 1'
#
loop_
_entity.id
_entity.type
_entity.pdbx_description
1 polymer ?
#
loop_
_entity_poly.entity_id
_entity_poly.type
_entity_poly.pdbx_seq_one_letter_code
_entity_poly.pdbx_strand_id
1 'polypeptide(L)'
;MILLKQKRECMNQYPKCPHCGGLYTYEEGENFVCPECAHEWPQKDEDTSASNIVDANGQILANGDNVIVVKDLKVKGAASVLKSGTKVKNIRLVDGDHNIDCKIPGMGQIGLKSEFVKKV
;
A
#
# COMPACT_ATOMS: atom_id res chain seq x y z
N MET A 1 -26.60 35.41 31.42
CA MET A 1 -26.32 33.99 31.72
C MET A 1 -26.15 33.23 30.40
N ILE A 2 -25.06 33.50 29.68
CA ILE A 2 -24.68 32.74 28.49
C ILE A 2 -23.21 32.41 28.69
N LEU A 3 -22.95 31.29 29.38
CA LEU A 3 -21.61 30.69 29.39
C LEU A 3 -21.34 30.22 27.97
N LEU A 4 -20.61 31.03 27.21
CA LEU A 4 -19.92 30.58 26.02
C LEU A 4 -18.92 29.51 26.47
N LYS A 5 -19.33 28.28 26.23
CA LYS A 5 -18.59 27.03 26.32
C LYS A 5 -17.40 27.16 25.36
N GLN A 6 -16.35 27.83 25.81
CA GLN A 6 -15.11 27.98 25.06
C GLN A 6 -14.40 26.64 25.09
N LYS A 7 -14.86 25.79 24.16
CA LYS A 7 -14.22 24.58 23.67
C LYS A 7 -12.85 25.04 23.17
N ARG A 8 -11.89 25.17 24.09
CA ARG A 8 -10.47 25.39 23.78
C ARG A 8 -9.98 24.08 23.19
N GLU A 9 -10.19 23.96 21.90
CA GLU A 9 -9.51 23.01 21.03
C GLU A 9 -8.07 23.49 20.99
N CYS A 10 -7.31 23.17 22.05
CA CYS A 10 -5.90 23.50 22.15
C CYS A 10 -5.19 22.64 21.09
N MET A 11 -4.87 23.34 20.00
CA MET A 11 -4.12 22.92 18.83
C MET A 11 -2.92 22.05 19.21
N ASN A 12 -3.12 20.73 19.25
CA ASN A 12 -2.03 19.79 19.29
C ASN A 12 -1.80 19.36 17.84
N GLN A 13 -0.83 20.00 17.21
CA GLN A 13 -0.57 19.93 15.77
C GLN A 13 -0.16 18.51 15.30
N TYR A 14 0.08 17.60 16.24
CA TYR A 14 0.63 16.26 16.01
C TYR A 14 -0.22 15.15 16.64
N PRO A 15 -0.23 13.95 16.04
CA PRO A 15 -1.03 12.83 16.53
C PRO A 15 -0.54 12.36 17.90
N LYS A 16 -1.45 11.83 18.72
CA LYS A 16 -1.07 11.19 19.98
C LYS A 16 -0.21 9.95 19.69
N CYS A 17 0.69 9.63 20.61
CA CYS A 17 1.50 8.42 20.47
C CYS A 17 0.61 7.15 20.49
N PRO A 18 0.74 6.23 19.52
CA PRO A 18 -0.06 5.00 19.48
C PRO A 18 0.33 3.99 20.56
N HIS A 19 1.55 4.09 21.13
CA HIS A 19 2.06 3.15 22.11
C HIS A 19 1.68 3.54 23.55
N CYS A 20 1.84 4.81 23.93
CA CYS A 20 1.57 5.28 25.29
C CYS A 20 0.37 6.23 25.42
N GLY A 21 -0.22 6.68 24.31
CA GLY A 21 -1.29 7.68 24.33
C GLY A 21 -0.82 9.11 24.66
N GLY A 22 0.49 9.33 24.72
CA GLY A 22 1.12 10.62 25.03
C GLY A 22 0.62 11.73 24.13
N LEU A 23 0.38 12.90 24.73
CA LEU A 23 -0.11 14.09 24.03
C LEU A 23 1.01 14.82 23.30
N TYR A 24 2.27 14.61 23.67
CA TYR A 24 3.39 15.32 23.09
C TYR A 24 4.14 14.40 22.15
N THR A 25 4.28 14.79 20.89
CA THR A 25 5.06 14.10 19.86
C THR A 25 5.80 15.16 19.08
N TYR A 26 7.07 14.91 18.77
CA TYR A 26 7.91 15.81 17.97
C TYR A 26 8.36 15.08 16.70
N GLU A 27 8.68 15.83 15.66
CA GLU A 27 9.20 15.28 14.42
C GLU A 27 10.74 15.30 14.43
N GLU A 28 11.36 14.17 14.11
CA GLU A 28 12.80 14.02 13.87
C GLU A 28 12.97 13.45 12.46
N GLY A 29 13.32 14.33 11.51
CA GLY A 29 13.45 13.95 10.11
C GLY A 29 12.11 13.60 9.46
N GLU A 30 11.90 12.33 9.12
CA GLU A 30 10.68 11.80 8.49
C GLU A 30 9.81 10.99 9.47
N ASN A 31 10.19 10.97 10.77
CA ASN A 31 9.54 10.19 11.81
C ASN A 31 8.97 11.09 12.91
N PHE A 32 7.82 10.70 13.44
CA PHE A 32 7.32 11.16 14.73
C PHE A 32 7.98 10.38 15.86
N VAL A 33 8.43 11.09 16.88
CA VAL A 33 9.05 10.54 18.07
C VAL A 33 8.27 10.98 19.31
N CYS A 34 7.99 10.02 20.20
CA CYS A 34 7.38 10.29 21.50
C CYS A 34 8.46 10.48 22.59
N PRO A 35 8.51 11.62 23.29
CA PRO A 35 9.46 11.87 24.37
C PRO A 35 9.16 11.08 25.64
N GLU A 36 7.93 10.56 25.82
CA GLU A 36 7.54 9.80 27.02
C GLU A 36 7.96 8.33 26.94
N CYS A 37 7.94 7.73 25.75
CA CYS A 37 8.24 6.30 25.57
C CYS A 37 9.34 5.99 24.56
N ALA A 38 9.96 7.02 23.97
CA ALA A 38 10.97 6.89 22.90
C ALA A 38 10.48 6.04 21.71
N HIS A 39 9.17 5.95 21.49
CA HIS A 39 8.61 5.28 20.33
C HIS A 39 8.73 6.19 19.10
N GLU A 40 9.28 5.64 18.04
CA GLU A 40 9.46 6.27 16.73
C GLU A 40 8.52 5.60 15.71
N TRP A 41 7.79 6.40 14.95
CA TRP A 41 6.93 5.93 13.87
C TRP A 41 6.95 6.92 12.71
N PRO A 42 6.75 6.50 11.47
CA PRO A 42 6.95 7.40 10.34
C PRO A 42 5.82 8.43 10.23
N GLN A 43 6.12 9.66 9.80
CA GLN A 43 5.11 10.73 9.62
C GLN A 43 4.15 10.46 8.46
N LYS A 44 4.63 9.65 7.53
CA LYS A 44 3.95 9.15 6.36
C LYS A 44 4.24 7.66 6.39
N ASP A 45 3.23 6.80 6.32
CA ASP A 45 3.50 5.39 6.02
C ASP A 45 4.43 5.35 4.80
N GLU A 46 5.65 4.87 4.98
CA GLU A 46 6.57 4.60 3.89
C GLU A 46 5.98 3.46 3.06
N ASP A 47 4.98 3.78 2.24
CA ASP A 47 4.86 3.17 0.93
C ASP A 47 5.77 4.01 0.03
N THR A 48 7.06 3.67 0.07
CA THR A 48 8.13 4.31 -0.67
C THR A 48 7.72 4.45 -2.14
N SER A 49 7.29 5.65 -2.54
CA SER A 49 7.45 6.28 -3.85
C SER A 49 7.43 5.37 -5.09
N ALA A 50 6.58 4.34 -5.11
CA ALA A 50 6.38 3.44 -6.22
C ALA A 50 4.92 3.57 -6.66
N SER A 51 4.59 4.73 -7.22
CA SER A 51 3.41 4.93 -8.07
C SER A 51 2.19 4.10 -7.65
N ASN A 52 1.73 4.21 -6.38
CA ASN A 52 0.69 3.38 -5.74
C ASN A 52 -0.03 2.47 -6.75
N ILE A 53 0.51 1.28 -6.99
CA ILE A 53 -0.01 0.44 -8.08
C ILE A 53 -1.34 -0.09 -7.59
N VAL A 54 -2.40 0.56 -8.05
CA VAL A 54 -3.76 0.21 -7.69
C VAL A 54 -4.28 -0.84 -8.64
N ASP A 55 -4.91 -1.82 -8.04
CA ASP A 55 -5.66 -2.87 -8.69
C ASP A 55 -6.92 -2.33 -9.40
N ALA A 56 -7.60 -3.16 -10.21
CA ALA A 56 -8.90 -2.83 -10.80
C ALA A 56 -9.98 -2.41 -9.78
N ASN A 57 -9.85 -2.79 -8.50
CA ASN A 57 -10.76 -2.38 -7.41
C ASN A 57 -10.27 -1.16 -6.62
N GLY A 58 -9.17 -0.52 -7.02
CA GLY A 58 -8.59 0.62 -6.30
C GLY A 58 -7.82 0.22 -5.04
N GLN A 59 -7.47 -1.06 -4.88
CA GLN A 59 -6.72 -1.54 -3.74
C GLN A 59 -5.21 -1.43 -3.99
N ILE A 60 -4.47 -0.90 -3.02
CA ILE A 60 -3.01 -0.77 -3.10
C ILE A 60 -2.39 -2.17 -3.04
N LEU A 61 -1.57 -2.46 -4.05
CA LEU A 61 -0.80 -3.69 -4.15
C LEU A 61 0.58 -3.47 -3.53
N ALA A 62 1.05 -4.47 -2.79
CA ALA A 62 2.37 -4.46 -2.18
C ALA A 62 3.26 -5.57 -2.76
N ASN A 63 4.57 -5.45 -2.58
CA ASN A 63 5.50 -6.49 -2.98
C ASN A 63 5.23 -7.77 -2.17
N GLY A 64 5.10 -8.90 -2.86
CA GLY A 64 4.80 -10.19 -2.25
C GLY A 64 3.32 -10.53 -2.08
N ASP A 65 2.42 -9.65 -2.51
CA ASP A 65 0.97 -9.85 -2.36
C ASP A 65 0.41 -10.93 -3.33
N ASN A 66 -0.87 -11.26 -3.15
CA ASN A 66 -1.57 -12.25 -3.97
C ASN A 66 -2.62 -11.55 -4.83
N VAL A 67 -2.64 -11.89 -6.12
CA VAL A 67 -3.59 -11.33 -7.07
C VAL A 67 -4.28 -12.42 -7.88
N ILE A 68 -5.49 -12.14 -8.36
CA ILE A 68 -6.22 -12.97 -9.30
C ILE A 68 -6.46 -12.19 -10.58
N VAL A 69 -6.39 -12.86 -11.71
CA VAL A 69 -6.70 -12.21 -12.99
C VAL A 69 -8.21 -12.21 -13.21
N VAL A 70 -8.80 -11.05 -13.54
CA VAL A 70 -10.26 -10.92 -13.73
C VAL A 70 -10.69 -11.11 -15.18
N LYS A 71 -9.80 -10.95 -16.15
CA LYS A 71 -10.08 -11.02 -17.60
C LYS A 71 -9.21 -12.08 -18.28
N ASP A 72 -9.74 -12.75 -19.30
CA ASP A 72 -8.92 -13.61 -20.14
C ASP A 72 -7.99 -12.77 -21.05
N LEU A 73 -6.72 -13.13 -21.06
CA LEU A 73 -5.69 -12.44 -21.86
C LEU A 73 -4.80 -13.48 -22.54
N LYS A 74 -4.60 -13.28 -23.84
CA LYS A 74 -3.60 -14.04 -24.60
C LYS A 74 -2.25 -13.37 -24.45
N VAL A 75 -1.40 -13.94 -23.61
CA VAL A 75 -0.05 -13.44 -23.38
C VAL A 75 0.84 -13.77 -24.58
N LYS A 76 1.54 -12.78 -25.12
CA LYS A 76 2.56 -12.99 -26.15
C LYS A 76 3.80 -13.59 -25.46
N GLY A 77 3.98 -14.90 -25.58
CA GLY A 77 5.10 -15.63 -24.98
C GLY A 77 4.72 -16.94 -24.28
N ALA A 78 3.44 -17.14 -23.98
CA ALA A 78 2.92 -18.40 -23.45
C ALA A 78 2.04 -19.09 -24.50
N ALA A 79 2.23 -20.41 -24.68
CA ALA A 79 1.36 -21.22 -25.55
C ALA A 79 -0.06 -21.41 -24.97
N SER A 80 -0.25 -21.08 -23.68
CA SER A 80 -1.54 -21.17 -23.00
C SER A 80 -2.17 -19.80 -22.78
N VAL A 81 -3.49 -19.77 -22.96
CA VAL A 81 -4.32 -18.60 -22.65
C VAL A 81 -4.45 -18.47 -21.15
N LEU A 82 -4.15 -17.30 -20.60
CA LEU A 82 -4.30 -17.01 -19.18
C LEU A 82 -5.77 -16.69 -18.94
N LYS A 83 -6.51 -17.68 -18.40
CA LYS A 83 -7.94 -17.54 -18.14
C LYS A 83 -8.18 -16.69 -16.89
N SER A 84 -9.30 -15.99 -16.88
CA SER A 84 -9.81 -15.33 -15.67
C SER A 84 -9.93 -16.35 -14.53
N GLY A 85 -9.59 -15.94 -13.31
CA GLY A 85 -9.53 -16.80 -12.13
C GLY A 85 -8.16 -17.41 -11.82
N THR A 86 -7.14 -17.15 -12.64
CA THR A 86 -5.76 -17.59 -12.34
C THR A 86 -5.23 -16.81 -11.15
N LYS A 87 -4.95 -17.52 -10.04
CA LYS A 87 -4.34 -16.94 -8.84
C LYS A 87 -2.83 -16.94 -8.99
N VAL A 88 -2.24 -15.76 -8.83
CA VAL A 88 -0.81 -15.52 -8.86
C VAL A 88 -0.37 -15.08 -7.48
N LYS A 89 0.66 -15.73 -6.96
CA LYS A 89 1.21 -15.47 -5.63
C LYS A 89 2.58 -14.83 -5.79
N ASN A 90 2.98 -14.03 -4.81
CA ASN A 90 4.29 -13.39 -4.77
C ASN A 90 4.52 -12.44 -5.97
N ILE A 91 3.65 -11.43 -6.09
CA ILE A 91 3.84 -10.38 -7.10
C ILE A 91 5.03 -9.49 -6.76
N ARG A 92 5.66 -8.93 -7.78
CA ARG A 92 6.69 -7.89 -7.65
C ARG A 92 6.19 -6.64 -8.38
N LEU A 93 6.19 -5.52 -7.70
CA LEU A 93 5.86 -4.24 -8.31
C LEU A 93 7.10 -3.72 -9.02
N VAL A 94 6.90 -3.24 -10.24
CA VAL A 94 7.95 -2.65 -11.07
C VAL A 94 7.39 -1.38 -11.69
N ASP A 95 8.19 -0.31 -11.65
CA ASP A 95 7.90 0.93 -12.36
C ASP A 95 8.41 0.76 -13.80
N GLY A 96 7.49 0.58 -14.75
CA GLY A 96 7.80 0.26 -16.13
C GLY A 96 6.55 0.12 -17.01
N ASP A 97 6.72 -0.45 -18.21
CA ASP A 97 5.61 -0.69 -19.17
C ASP A 97 4.55 -1.65 -18.61
N HIS A 98 5.00 -2.60 -17.79
CA HIS A 98 4.16 -3.51 -17.02
C HIS A 98 4.27 -3.10 -15.56
N ASN A 99 3.14 -2.99 -14.87
CA ASN A 99 3.08 -2.50 -13.49
C ASN A 99 3.34 -3.65 -12.49
N ILE A 100 3.04 -4.88 -12.89
CA ILE A 100 3.09 -6.05 -12.03
C ILE A 100 3.87 -7.14 -12.73
N ASP A 101 5.02 -7.50 -12.16
CA ASP A 101 5.79 -8.66 -12.57
C ASP A 101 5.43 -9.83 -11.67
N CYS A 102 5.15 -10.98 -12.26
CA CYS A 102 4.88 -12.17 -11.48
C CYS A 102 5.54 -13.41 -12.07
N LYS A 103 5.90 -14.33 -11.17
CA LYS A 103 6.56 -15.57 -11.55
C LYS A 103 5.60 -16.74 -11.38
N ILE A 104 5.24 -17.38 -12.48
CA ILE A 104 4.38 -18.57 -12.46
C ILE A 104 5.26 -19.79 -12.76
N PRO A 105 5.25 -20.82 -11.89
CA PRO A 105 5.97 -22.06 -12.18
C PRO A 105 5.42 -22.69 -13.47
N GLY A 106 6.30 -22.88 -14.47
CA GLY A 106 5.95 -23.45 -15.78
C GLY A 106 5.68 -22.44 -16.90
N MET A 107 5.33 -21.19 -16.59
CA MET A 107 5.23 -20.11 -17.61
C MET A 107 6.38 -19.10 -17.53
N GLY A 108 7.11 -19.04 -16.41
CA GLY A 108 8.22 -18.11 -16.23
C GLY A 108 7.76 -16.77 -15.65
N GLN A 109 8.50 -15.71 -16.00
CA GLN A 109 8.24 -14.35 -15.53
C GLN A 109 7.32 -13.64 -16.53
N ILE A 110 6.19 -13.14 -16.04
CA ILE A 110 5.14 -12.54 -16.85
C ILE A 110 4.72 -11.19 -16.26
N GLY A 111 4.81 -10.15 -17.10
CA GLY A 111 4.33 -8.82 -16.80
C GLY A 111 2.83 -8.69 -17.09
N LEU A 112 2.08 -8.13 -16.15
CA LEU A 112 0.67 -7.81 -16.27
C LEU A 112 0.43 -6.34 -15.93
N LYS A 113 -0.68 -5.80 -16.44
CA LYS A 113 -1.16 -4.45 -16.11
C LYS A 113 -2.09 -4.53 -14.91
N SER A 114 -2.02 -3.53 -14.03
CA SER A 114 -2.80 -3.49 -12.80
C SER A 114 -4.32 -3.41 -13.03
N GLU A 115 -4.75 -2.96 -14.21
CA GLU A 115 -6.15 -2.90 -14.64
C GLU A 115 -6.84 -4.26 -14.81
N PHE A 116 -6.07 -5.36 -14.93
CA PHE A 116 -6.62 -6.71 -15.20
C PHE A 116 -6.47 -7.69 -14.03
N VAL A 117 -5.94 -7.22 -12.91
CA VAL A 117 -5.78 -8.03 -11.69
C VAL A 117 -6.76 -7.57 -10.63
N LYS A 118 -6.99 -8.47 -9.65
CA LYS A 118 -7.69 -8.26 -8.40
C LYS A 118 -6.87 -8.74 -7.22
N LYS A 119 -6.58 -7.89 -6.23
CA LYS A 119 -6.03 -8.35 -4.94
C LYS A 119 -7.00 -9.30 -4.24
N VAL A 120 -6.47 -10.40 -3.69
CA VAL A 120 -7.22 -11.44 -2.95
C VAL A 120 -6.82 -11.54 -1.50
#